data_AF-A0A2N9WTN9-F1
#
_entry.id   AF-A0A2N9WTN9-F1
#
_cell.length_a   1.000
_cell.length_b   1.000
_cell.length_c   1.000
_cell.angle_alpha   90.00
_cell.angle_beta   90.00
_cell.angle_gamma   90.00
#
_symmetry.space_group_name_H-M   'P 1'
#
loop_
_entity.id
_entity.type
_entity.pdbx_description
1 polymer ?
#
loop_
_entity_poly.entity_id
_entity_poly.type
_entity_poly.pdbx_seq_one_letter_code
_entity_poly.pdbx_strand_id
1 'polypeptide(L)'
;MSKPSLTNELTRLYELLEKGAITKEEYEEHKALLLSKARGTPFPDDEYSNPAQTKSAEEKPQIIINQSTSAAASSSAAAIAKNGGCLKTTLAAIGFLAVIAILLQTCSDNEKTTPDIPAPEPAPQNIANTDNQKTAQENIQALLQSALQDNAAANNEINTVWTDMDADVRNYLKPQQLTWNHEKKKQCQTNEYSTPEQNQIAYLNCETNITRTRILELQAQKNQIYTEIKEAQLQKVKQEAKDSLETLHTTWDTIPEPIKDHLNSNFKNWTESANNECDAAKPADTQVQTDINRYTCITKLAKAKIKELQGYKI
;
A
#
# COMPACT_ATOMS: atom_id res chain seq x y z
N MET A 1 -15.09 24.28 6.36
CA MET A 1 -13.68 23.88 6.16
C MET A 1 -13.27 24.27 4.74
N SER A 2 -12.21 25.06 4.58
CA SER A 2 -11.76 25.53 3.26
C SER A 2 -11.26 24.36 2.41
N LYS A 3 -11.62 24.31 1.12
CA LYS A 3 -11.06 23.32 0.18
C LYS A 3 -9.52 23.43 0.20
N PRO A 4 -8.77 22.29 0.19
CA PRO A 4 -7.33 22.34 0.03
C PRO A 4 -6.96 23.04 -1.28
N SER A 5 -5.86 23.79 -1.30
CA SER A 5 -5.36 24.38 -2.54
C SER A 5 -4.87 23.29 -3.49
N LEU A 6 -5.01 23.49 -4.81
CA LEU A 6 -4.47 22.59 -5.83
C LEU A 6 -2.99 22.26 -5.60
N THR A 7 -2.21 23.27 -5.17
CA THR A 7 -0.80 23.11 -4.82
C THR A 7 -0.61 22.11 -3.68
N ASN A 8 -1.43 22.16 -2.63
CA ASN A 8 -1.34 21.21 -1.52
C ASN A 8 -1.72 19.79 -1.95
N GLU A 9 -2.71 19.64 -2.84
CA GLU A 9 -3.11 18.33 -3.37
C GLU A 9 -2.02 17.71 -4.27
N LEU A 10 -1.39 18.51 -5.12
CA LEU A 10 -0.26 18.08 -5.95
C LEU A 10 0.99 17.73 -5.14
N THR A 11 1.31 18.51 -4.10
CA THR A 11 2.43 18.22 -3.20
C THR A 11 2.20 16.90 -2.47
N ARG A 12 0.99 16.68 -1.93
CA ARG A 12 0.64 15.42 -1.28
C ARG A 12 0.74 14.24 -2.25
N LEU A 13 0.31 14.42 -3.49
CA LEU A 13 0.41 13.39 -4.52
C LEU A 13 1.88 13.03 -4.84
N TYR A 14 2.77 14.03 -4.90
CA TYR A 14 4.20 13.80 -5.10
C TYR A 14 4.85 13.11 -3.90
N GLU A 15 4.50 13.50 -2.68
CA GLU A 15 4.98 12.80 -1.48
C GLU A 15 4.54 11.32 -1.45
N LEU A 16 3.33 11.02 -1.94
CA LEU A 16 2.87 9.63 -2.06
C LEU A 16 3.71 8.85 -3.07
N LEU A 17 4.11 9.47 -4.19
CA LEU A 17 5.03 8.86 -5.14
C LEU A 17 6.41 8.62 -4.51
N GLU A 18 6.97 9.62 -3.82
CA GLU A 18 8.28 9.55 -3.19
C GLU A 18 8.32 8.49 -2.06
N LYS A 19 7.24 8.41 -1.27
CA LYS A 19 7.05 7.39 -0.24
C LYS A 19 6.68 6.02 -0.83
N GLY A 20 6.56 5.91 -2.16
CA GLY A 20 6.25 4.68 -2.88
C GLY A 20 4.85 4.13 -2.59
N ALA A 21 3.93 4.97 -2.15
CA ALA A 21 2.52 4.64 -1.92
C ALA A 21 1.73 4.56 -3.24
N ILE A 22 2.17 5.29 -4.26
CA ILE A 22 1.65 5.23 -5.62
C ILE A 22 2.79 5.06 -6.63
N THR A 23 2.47 4.46 -7.76
CA THR A 23 3.35 4.33 -8.93
C THR A 23 3.49 5.66 -9.67
N LYS A 24 4.48 5.74 -10.55
CA LYS A 24 4.70 6.93 -11.39
C LYS A 24 3.54 7.15 -12.36
N GLU A 25 2.95 6.07 -12.88
CA GLU A 25 1.77 6.15 -13.73
C GLU A 25 0.56 6.70 -12.95
N GLU A 26 0.28 6.16 -11.75
CA GLU A 26 -0.81 6.65 -10.88
C GLU A 26 -0.61 8.12 -10.48
N TYR A 27 0.64 8.52 -10.23
CA TYR A 27 0.98 9.92 -9.97
C TYR A 27 0.60 10.84 -11.14
N GLU A 28 0.96 10.48 -12.38
CA GLU A 28 0.62 11.32 -13.53
C GLU A 28 -0.88 11.31 -13.86
N GLU A 29 -1.58 10.19 -13.67
CA GLU A 29 -3.04 10.08 -13.85
C GLU A 29 -3.78 10.99 -12.84
N HIS A 30 -3.44 10.90 -11.55
CA HIS A 30 -4.06 11.72 -10.51
C HIS A 30 -3.71 13.20 -10.67
N LYS A 31 -2.47 13.50 -11.08
CA LYS A 31 -2.05 14.87 -11.38
C LYS A 31 -2.87 15.45 -12.54
N ALA A 32 -3.11 14.68 -13.60
CA ALA A 32 -3.95 15.12 -14.71
C ALA A 32 -5.40 15.40 -14.27
N LEU A 33 -5.98 14.54 -13.43
CA LEU A 33 -7.32 14.71 -12.86
C LEU A 33 -7.43 15.96 -11.98
N LEU A 34 -6.43 16.22 -11.13
CA LEU A 34 -6.38 17.41 -10.28
C LEU A 34 -6.29 18.70 -11.12
N LEU A 35 -5.47 18.67 -12.17
CA LEU A 35 -5.31 19.79 -13.09
C LEU A 35 -6.55 20.04 -13.96
N SER A 36 -7.29 19.00 -14.37
CA SER A 36 -8.52 19.16 -15.13
C SER A 36 -9.65 19.74 -14.27
N LYS A 37 -9.77 19.28 -13.01
CA LYS A 37 -10.72 19.81 -12.02
C LYS A 37 -10.48 21.29 -11.68
N ALA A 38 -9.22 21.72 -11.68
CA ALA A 38 -8.85 23.12 -11.46
C ALA A 38 -9.17 24.05 -12.64
N ARG A 39 -9.35 23.50 -13.86
CA ARG A 39 -9.59 24.29 -15.07
C ARG A 39 -11.05 24.69 -15.32
N GLY A 40 -12.01 24.23 -14.50
CA GLY A 40 -13.45 24.57 -14.58
C GLY A 40 -13.91 25.16 -15.91
N THR A 41 -14.40 24.34 -16.84
CA THR A 41 -14.91 24.77 -18.15
C THR A 41 -15.94 25.90 -18.02
N PRO A 42 -15.71 27.08 -18.60
CA PRO A 42 -16.78 28.00 -18.96
C PRO A 42 -17.41 27.50 -20.27
N PHE A 43 -18.73 27.32 -20.27
CA PHE A 43 -19.49 27.27 -21.52
C PHE A 43 -19.43 28.65 -22.21
N PRO A 44 -19.20 28.71 -23.53
CA PRO A 44 -19.70 29.81 -24.35
C PRO A 44 -20.93 29.34 -25.14
N ASP A 45 -21.98 30.15 -25.07
CA ASP A 45 -23.21 30.03 -25.86
C ASP A 45 -22.96 30.15 -27.37
N ASP A 46 -23.87 29.51 -28.11
CA ASP A 46 -24.15 29.45 -29.56
C ASP A 46 -23.47 30.45 -30.54
N GLU A 47 -22.88 29.93 -31.63
CA GLU A 47 -23.30 30.27 -33.01
C GLU A 47 -22.66 29.38 -34.11
N TYR A 48 -23.52 28.68 -34.85
CA TYR A 48 -23.43 28.28 -36.28
C TYR A 48 -22.10 27.81 -36.90
N SER A 49 -21.99 26.49 -37.14
CA SER A 49 -21.88 25.85 -38.49
C SER A 49 -21.22 24.46 -38.41
N ASN A 50 -21.91 23.44 -38.93
CA ASN A 50 -21.42 22.07 -39.21
C ASN A 50 -21.42 21.89 -40.75
N PRO A 51 -20.78 20.89 -41.39
CA PRO A 51 -19.81 19.89 -40.90
C PRO A 51 -18.55 19.74 -41.79
N ALA A 52 -17.40 19.46 -41.19
CA ALA A 52 -16.34 18.69 -41.83
C ALA A 52 -15.55 17.92 -40.78
N GLN A 53 -15.66 16.59 -40.84
CA GLN A 53 -14.97 15.64 -40.00
C GLN A 53 -13.45 15.86 -40.03
N THR A 54 -12.86 16.00 -38.84
CA THR A 54 -11.68 15.22 -38.48
C THR A 54 -11.89 14.69 -37.07
N LYS A 55 -12.03 13.36 -37.00
CA LYS A 55 -12.14 12.54 -35.79
C LYS A 55 -11.14 13.00 -34.73
N SER A 56 -11.62 13.43 -33.57
CA SER A 56 -10.83 13.34 -32.35
C SER A 56 -10.95 11.89 -31.88
N ALA A 57 -9.88 11.13 -32.06
CA ALA A 57 -9.74 9.83 -31.43
C ALA A 57 -9.59 10.07 -29.92
N GLU A 58 -10.67 9.85 -29.19
CA GLU A 58 -10.61 9.67 -27.74
C GLU A 58 -10.03 8.27 -27.50
N GLU A 59 -8.71 8.20 -27.62
CA GLU A 59 -7.93 6.98 -27.50
C GLU A 59 -7.67 6.71 -26.01
N LYS A 60 -8.38 5.68 -25.52
CA LYS A 60 -8.19 4.92 -24.27
C LYS A 60 -6.79 5.04 -23.67
N PRO A 61 -6.64 5.23 -22.34
CA PRO A 61 -5.37 4.96 -21.69
C PRO A 61 -5.24 3.44 -21.49
N GLN A 62 -4.45 2.81 -22.36
CA GLN A 62 -3.93 1.46 -22.19
C GLN A 62 -2.68 1.51 -21.30
N ILE A 63 -2.42 0.45 -20.53
CA ILE A 63 -1.14 0.27 -19.85
C ILE A 63 -0.41 -0.93 -20.44
N ILE A 64 0.72 -0.64 -21.04
CA ILE A 64 1.86 -1.52 -21.25
C ILE A 64 2.99 -0.85 -20.44
N ILE A 65 3.88 -1.61 -19.76
CA ILE A 65 5.35 -1.46 -19.87
C ILE A 65 6.16 -2.35 -18.89
N ASN A 66 7.12 -3.04 -19.54
CA ASN A 66 8.43 -3.61 -19.19
C ASN A 66 8.77 -4.09 -17.77
N GLN A 67 8.96 -5.41 -17.74
CA GLN A 67 9.97 -6.10 -16.95
C GLN A 67 11.36 -5.50 -17.24
N SER A 68 11.97 -4.86 -16.24
CA SER A 68 13.42 -4.71 -16.20
C SER A 68 13.98 -6.02 -15.66
N THR A 69 14.48 -6.86 -16.55
CA THR A 69 15.19 -8.09 -16.22
C THR A 69 16.42 -7.78 -15.39
N SER A 70 16.47 -8.32 -14.18
CA SER A 70 17.73 -8.66 -13.51
C SER A 70 17.46 -9.93 -12.71
N ALA A 71 17.69 -11.05 -13.39
CA ALA A 71 17.69 -12.37 -12.81
C ALA A 71 18.85 -12.49 -11.82
N ALA A 72 18.55 -12.89 -10.59
CA ALA A 72 19.43 -13.69 -9.76
C ALA A 72 18.55 -14.64 -8.95
N ALA A 73 18.40 -15.85 -9.48
CA ALA A 73 17.78 -16.96 -8.81
C ALA A 73 18.64 -17.40 -7.61
N SER A 74 17.99 -17.85 -6.54
CA SER A 74 18.49 -18.99 -5.77
C SER A 74 17.31 -19.71 -5.13
N SER A 75 17.16 -20.95 -5.59
CA SER A 75 16.20 -21.95 -5.17
C SER A 75 16.81 -22.81 -4.07
N SER A 76 15.99 -23.20 -3.09
CA SER A 76 16.08 -24.47 -2.37
C SER A 76 14.83 -24.57 -1.48
N ALA A 77 13.77 -25.25 -1.90
CA ALA A 77 13.58 -26.70 -1.87
C ALA A 77 13.56 -27.29 -0.45
N ALA A 78 12.38 -27.72 0.00
CA ALA A 78 12.24 -28.83 0.93
C ALA A 78 10.96 -29.61 0.57
N ALA A 79 11.17 -30.79 0.00
CA ALA A 79 10.19 -31.85 -0.07
C ALA A 79 10.24 -32.65 1.24
N ILE A 80 9.08 -32.92 1.88
CA ILE A 80 8.91 -34.08 2.76
C ILE A 80 7.52 -34.69 2.54
N ALA A 81 7.52 -36.02 2.59
CA ALA A 81 6.54 -36.98 2.13
C ALA A 81 5.29 -37.14 3.01
N LYS A 82 4.28 -37.75 2.36
CA LYS A 82 3.03 -38.32 2.89
C LYS A 82 3.25 -39.31 4.05
N ASN A 83 2.43 -39.23 5.09
CA ASN A 83 1.50 -40.32 5.49
C ASN A 83 0.47 -39.83 6.53
N GLY A 84 -0.75 -40.34 6.40
CA GLY A 84 -1.98 -39.79 7.00
C GLY A 84 -2.13 -39.97 8.52
N GLY A 85 -2.86 -39.04 9.11
CA GLY A 85 -3.32 -39.06 10.49
C GLY A 85 -4.12 -37.81 10.80
N CYS A 86 -5.39 -37.99 11.15
CA CYS A 86 -6.40 -36.97 11.37
C CYS A 86 -6.11 -36.13 12.65
N LEU A 87 -6.30 -34.81 12.55
CA LEU A 87 -6.46 -33.81 13.62
C LEU A 87 -5.28 -33.56 14.59
N LYS A 88 -4.51 -32.49 14.35
CA LYS A 88 -4.48 -31.24 15.16
C LYS A 88 -3.38 -30.27 14.67
N THR A 89 -3.81 -29.04 14.42
CA THR A 89 -3.07 -27.75 14.33
C THR A 89 -1.55 -27.76 14.54
N THR A 90 -0.81 -27.34 13.51
CA THR A 90 0.44 -26.55 13.63
C THR A 90 0.57 -25.60 12.44
N LEU A 91 1.03 -24.37 12.72
CA LEU A 91 1.30 -23.31 11.75
C LEU A 91 2.35 -23.76 10.72
N ALA A 92 2.00 -23.64 9.43
CA ALA A 92 2.96 -23.34 8.37
C ALA A 92 2.21 -22.79 7.14
N ALA A 93 2.53 -21.54 6.80
CA ALA A 93 2.56 -20.89 5.50
C ALA A 93 1.62 -21.32 4.35
N ILE A 94 1.16 -20.26 3.64
CA ILE A 94 0.61 -20.19 2.28
C ILE A 94 -0.92 -20.22 2.21
N GLY A 95 -1.47 -19.01 2.00
CA GLY A 95 -2.63 -18.72 1.16
C GLY A 95 -3.99 -19.18 1.66
N PHE A 96 -4.86 -18.23 2.03
CA PHE A 96 -6.25 -18.33 1.62
C PHE A 96 -6.97 -16.98 1.67
N LEU A 97 -7.54 -16.63 0.53
CA LEU A 97 -8.65 -15.69 0.35
C LEU A 97 -9.81 -16.12 1.25
N ALA A 98 -10.18 -15.30 2.23
CA ALA A 98 -11.50 -15.38 2.85
C ALA A 98 -12.37 -14.23 2.32
N VAL A 99 -12.77 -14.35 1.05
CA VAL A 99 -13.90 -13.59 0.52
C VAL A 99 -15.16 -14.19 1.16
N ILE A 100 -15.77 -13.46 2.09
CA ILE A 100 -17.13 -13.75 2.55
C ILE A 100 -18.07 -13.34 1.42
N ALA A 101 -18.36 -14.28 0.51
CA ALA A 101 -19.41 -14.16 -0.48
C ALA A 101 -20.74 -14.54 0.16
N ILE A 102 -21.57 -13.54 0.48
CA ILE A 102 -23.01 -13.75 0.72
C ILE A 102 -23.66 -13.81 -0.67
N LEU A 103 -23.87 -15.03 -1.18
CA LEU A 103 -24.73 -15.27 -2.33
C LEU A 103 -26.19 -15.24 -1.87
N LEU A 104 -26.92 -14.19 -2.24
CA LEU A 104 -28.38 -14.24 -2.32
C LEU A 104 -28.75 -14.72 -3.73
N GLN A 105 -29.13 -15.99 -3.80
CA GLN A 105 -29.72 -16.65 -4.95
C GLN A 105 -31.24 -16.47 -4.86
N THR A 106 -31.79 -15.56 -5.67
CA THR A 106 -33.22 -15.56 -5.99
C THR A 106 -33.38 -16.12 -7.39
N CYS A 107 -33.88 -17.35 -7.49
CA CYS A 107 -34.42 -17.92 -8.71
C CYS A 107 -35.76 -17.26 -9.02
N SER A 108 -35.92 -16.72 -10.23
CA SER A 108 -37.24 -16.55 -10.86
C SER A 108 -37.15 -17.18 -12.25
N ASP A 109 -37.95 -18.22 -12.44
CA ASP A 109 -38.11 -18.94 -13.69
C ASP A 109 -38.79 -18.07 -14.77
N ASN A 110 -38.31 -18.24 -16.01
CA ASN A 110 -38.95 -17.79 -17.23
C ASN A 110 -40.08 -18.75 -17.61
N GLU A 111 -41.27 -18.23 -17.91
CA GLU A 111 -42.18 -18.91 -18.84
C GLU A 111 -42.64 -17.94 -19.94
N LYS A 112 -42.51 -18.42 -21.17
CA LYS A 112 -42.69 -17.71 -22.44
C LYS A 112 -44.02 -18.17 -23.04
N THR A 113 -44.91 -17.26 -23.43
CA THR A 113 -45.88 -17.49 -24.52
C THR A 113 -46.29 -16.14 -25.14
N THR A 114 -46.31 -16.10 -26.47
CA THR A 114 -46.83 -15.05 -27.38
C THR A 114 -47.75 -15.80 -28.38
N PRO A 115 -48.60 -15.21 -29.26
CA PRO A 115 -49.08 -13.82 -29.43
C PRO A 115 -50.61 -13.70 -29.61
N ASP A 116 -51.15 -12.47 -29.67
CA ASP A 116 -52.16 -12.11 -30.69
C ASP A 116 -52.26 -10.59 -30.89
N ILE A 117 -52.36 -10.17 -32.16
CA ILE A 117 -52.53 -8.79 -32.65
C ILE A 117 -54.00 -8.63 -33.10
N PRO A 118 -54.63 -7.45 -32.88
CA PRO A 118 -54.98 -6.62 -34.04
C PRO A 118 -54.73 -5.10 -33.82
N ALA A 119 -54.23 -4.43 -34.86
CA ALA A 119 -54.20 -2.96 -35.02
C ALA A 119 -55.57 -2.45 -35.53
N PRO A 120 -55.95 -1.14 -35.42
CA PRO A 120 -55.36 -0.09 -36.28
C PRO A 120 -55.23 1.35 -35.69
N GLU A 121 -54.11 2.01 -36.03
CA GLU A 121 -53.90 3.39 -36.57
C GLU A 121 -54.47 4.69 -35.89
N PRO A 122 -53.98 5.92 -36.23
CA PRO A 122 -52.76 6.59 -35.76
C PRO A 122 -53.03 7.94 -35.02
N ALA A 123 -52.12 8.39 -34.15
CA ALA A 123 -51.96 9.83 -33.83
C ALA A 123 -50.60 10.12 -33.14
N PRO A 124 -50.01 11.31 -33.36
CA PRO A 124 -48.60 11.56 -33.13
C PRO A 124 -48.31 11.96 -31.68
N GLN A 125 -47.32 11.33 -31.06
CA GLN A 125 -46.75 11.83 -29.80
C GLN A 125 -45.23 11.80 -29.88
N ASN A 126 -44.68 12.89 -30.41
CA ASN A 126 -43.25 13.17 -30.44
C ASN A 126 -42.96 14.39 -29.55
N ILE A 127 -43.50 14.47 -28.33
CA ILE A 127 -43.12 15.49 -27.33
C ILE A 127 -43.31 14.92 -25.90
N ALA A 128 -42.56 13.89 -25.52
CA ALA A 128 -42.47 13.43 -24.12
C ALA A 128 -41.11 12.81 -23.75
N ASN A 129 -40.13 12.83 -24.66
CA ASN A 129 -38.84 12.16 -24.46
C ASN A 129 -37.74 13.06 -23.89
N THR A 130 -37.86 14.39 -24.04
CA THR A 130 -36.78 15.31 -23.68
C THR A 130 -36.67 15.54 -22.16
N ASP A 131 -37.79 15.69 -21.46
CA ASP A 131 -37.78 15.87 -20.00
C ASP A 131 -37.33 14.61 -19.25
N ASN A 132 -37.81 13.43 -19.68
CA ASN A 132 -37.41 12.15 -19.09
C ASN A 132 -35.92 11.82 -19.36
N GLN A 133 -35.38 12.16 -20.54
CA GLN A 133 -33.95 12.02 -20.82
C GLN A 133 -33.10 13.00 -20.01
N LYS A 134 -33.56 14.25 -19.84
CA LYS A 134 -32.86 15.26 -19.04
C LYS A 134 -32.76 14.83 -17.57
N THR A 135 -33.86 14.36 -16.98
CA THR A 135 -33.86 13.86 -15.60
C THR A 135 -33.00 12.59 -15.43
N ALA A 136 -33.01 11.67 -16.40
CA ALA A 136 -32.15 10.49 -16.37
C ALA A 136 -30.65 10.85 -16.46
N GLN A 137 -30.30 11.84 -17.28
CA GLN A 137 -28.93 12.29 -17.47
C GLN A 137 -28.41 13.09 -16.26
N GLU A 138 -29.23 13.97 -15.68
CA GLU A 138 -28.92 14.66 -14.41
C GLU A 138 -28.68 13.66 -13.27
N ASN A 139 -29.44 12.57 -13.22
CA ASN A 139 -29.27 11.50 -12.24
C ASN A 139 -27.94 10.73 -12.43
N ILE A 140 -27.58 10.37 -13.67
CA ILE A 140 -26.28 9.73 -13.97
C ILE A 140 -25.12 10.64 -13.57
N GLN A 141 -25.22 11.95 -13.83
CA GLN A 141 -24.16 12.89 -13.50
C GLN A 141 -23.98 13.07 -11.98
N ALA A 142 -25.09 13.09 -11.22
CA ALA A 142 -25.05 13.09 -9.76
C ALA A 142 -24.42 11.80 -9.20
N LEU A 143 -24.78 10.63 -9.75
CA LEU A 143 -24.20 9.34 -9.37
C LEU A 143 -22.70 9.27 -9.66
N LEU A 144 -22.28 9.74 -10.83
CA LEU A 144 -20.85 9.83 -11.18
C LEU A 144 -20.11 10.74 -10.21
N GLN A 145 -20.68 11.90 -9.88
CA GLN A 145 -20.08 12.83 -8.94
C GLN A 145 -19.95 12.22 -7.53
N SER A 146 -20.94 11.44 -7.10
CA SER A 146 -20.89 10.69 -5.83
C SER A 146 -19.80 9.61 -5.88
N ALA A 147 -19.75 8.80 -6.94
CA ALA A 147 -18.76 7.74 -7.09
C ALA A 147 -17.32 8.29 -7.10
N LEU A 148 -17.10 9.45 -7.73
CA LEU A 148 -15.81 10.15 -7.71
C LEU A 148 -15.41 10.60 -6.30
N GLN A 149 -16.36 11.13 -5.52
CA GLN A 149 -16.10 11.57 -4.15
C GLN A 149 -15.78 10.40 -3.23
N ASP A 150 -16.56 9.33 -3.31
CA ASP A 150 -16.38 8.12 -2.54
C ASP A 150 -15.04 7.45 -2.82
N ASN A 151 -14.68 7.34 -4.10
CA ASN A 151 -13.40 6.77 -4.51
C ASN A 151 -12.22 7.62 -4.02
N ALA A 152 -12.31 8.95 -4.16
CA ALA A 152 -11.30 9.86 -3.63
C ALA A 152 -11.17 9.76 -2.10
N ALA A 153 -12.29 9.62 -1.38
CA ALA A 153 -12.29 9.45 0.07
C ALA A 153 -11.59 8.14 0.48
N ALA A 154 -11.95 7.02 -0.15
CA ALA A 154 -11.31 5.72 0.12
C ALA A 154 -9.81 5.73 -0.20
N ASN A 155 -9.41 6.34 -1.33
CA ASN A 155 -8.00 6.49 -1.69
C ASN A 155 -7.24 7.38 -0.69
N ASN A 156 -7.85 8.45 -0.18
CA ASN A 156 -7.24 9.26 0.86
C ASN A 156 -7.07 8.49 2.17
N GLU A 157 -8.06 7.68 2.54
CA GLU A 157 -8.05 6.88 3.77
C GLU A 157 -6.97 5.79 3.73
N ILE A 158 -6.87 5.01 2.65
CA ILE A 158 -5.83 3.98 2.52
C ILE A 158 -4.43 4.61 2.53
N ASN A 159 -4.28 5.79 1.92
CA ASN A 159 -3.02 6.53 1.95
C ASN A 159 -2.66 7.01 3.36
N THR A 160 -3.63 7.53 4.12
CA THR A 160 -3.42 7.90 5.53
C THR A 160 -3.00 6.68 6.35
N VAL A 161 -3.71 5.56 6.21
CA VAL A 161 -3.37 4.30 6.89
C VAL A 161 -1.95 3.87 6.54
N TRP A 162 -1.55 3.94 5.27
CA TRP A 162 -0.19 3.62 4.83
C TRP A 162 0.86 4.56 5.42
N THR A 163 0.65 5.88 5.37
CA THR A 163 1.61 6.86 5.87
C THR A 163 1.78 6.81 7.38
N ASP A 164 0.73 6.45 8.12
CA ASP A 164 0.74 6.36 9.58
C ASP A 164 1.42 5.08 10.10
N MET A 165 1.65 4.07 9.24
CA MET A 165 2.39 2.87 9.65
C MET A 165 3.86 3.17 9.98
N ASP A 166 4.47 2.32 10.79
CA ASP A 166 5.92 2.33 10.98
C ASP A 166 6.63 2.05 9.63
N ALA A 167 7.80 2.66 9.44
CA ALA A 167 8.54 2.55 8.19
C ALA A 167 8.96 1.10 7.87
N ASP A 168 9.33 0.31 8.88
CA ASP A 168 9.73 -1.08 8.69
C ASP A 168 8.52 -1.94 8.29
N VAL A 169 7.34 -1.66 8.86
CA VAL A 169 6.07 -2.31 8.49
C VAL A 169 5.69 -1.98 7.04
N ARG A 170 5.79 -0.71 6.63
CA ARG A 170 5.57 -0.32 5.23
C ARG A 170 6.51 -1.05 4.28
N ASN A 171 7.80 -1.10 4.61
CA ASN A 171 8.79 -1.75 3.76
C ASN A 171 8.49 -3.25 3.58
N TYR A 172 8.06 -3.91 4.66
CA TYR A 172 7.64 -5.30 4.61
C TYR A 172 6.39 -5.52 3.75
N LEU A 173 5.39 -4.65 3.87
CA LEU A 173 4.11 -4.76 3.14
C LEU A 173 4.18 -4.26 1.68
N LYS A 174 5.19 -3.47 1.31
CA LYS A 174 5.30 -2.82 0.01
C LYS A 174 5.11 -3.77 -1.19
N PRO A 175 5.75 -4.96 -1.24
CA PRO A 175 5.54 -5.88 -2.36
C PRO A 175 4.09 -6.36 -2.51
N GLN A 176 3.42 -6.63 -1.38
CA GLN A 176 2.00 -7.01 -1.39
C GLN A 176 1.11 -5.85 -1.83
N GLN A 177 1.39 -4.63 -1.37
CA GLN A 177 0.60 -3.46 -1.73
C GLN A 177 0.70 -3.14 -3.23
N LEU A 178 1.89 -3.26 -3.81
CA LEU A 178 2.09 -3.09 -5.26
C LEU A 178 1.33 -4.14 -6.07
N THR A 179 1.35 -5.40 -5.62
CA THR A 179 0.61 -6.49 -6.25
C THR A 179 -0.90 -6.23 -6.17
N TRP A 180 -1.38 -5.84 -4.99
CA TRP A 180 -2.79 -5.50 -4.78
C TRP A 180 -3.25 -4.33 -5.65
N ASN A 181 -2.46 -3.26 -5.79
CA ASN A 181 -2.79 -2.13 -6.68
C ASN A 181 -2.99 -2.62 -8.12
N HIS A 182 -2.10 -3.48 -8.62
CA HIS A 182 -2.19 -4.03 -9.97
C HIS A 182 -3.42 -4.93 -10.15
N GLU A 183 -3.67 -5.82 -9.20
CA GLU A 183 -4.81 -6.74 -9.24
C GLU A 183 -6.14 -6.01 -9.15
N LYS A 184 -6.26 -5.00 -8.28
CA LYS A 184 -7.45 -4.17 -8.14
C LYS A 184 -7.82 -3.52 -9.48
N LYS A 185 -6.85 -2.87 -10.15
CA LYS A 185 -7.06 -2.23 -11.47
C LYS A 185 -7.57 -3.23 -12.50
N LYS A 186 -7.00 -4.44 -12.53
CA LYS A 186 -7.45 -5.50 -13.44
C LYS A 186 -8.86 -5.99 -13.12
N GLN A 187 -9.19 -6.15 -11.84
CA GLN A 187 -10.49 -6.65 -11.40
C GLN A 187 -11.63 -5.66 -11.68
N CYS A 188 -11.36 -4.36 -11.59
CA CYS A 188 -12.39 -3.33 -11.77
C CYS A 188 -12.59 -2.88 -13.23
N GLN A 189 -11.74 -3.32 -14.16
CA GLN A 189 -11.94 -3.05 -15.59
C GLN A 189 -13.20 -3.73 -16.10
N THR A 190 -14.22 -2.94 -16.43
CA THR A 190 -15.48 -3.39 -17.04
C THR A 190 -15.86 -2.53 -18.24
N ASN A 191 -16.50 -3.16 -19.23
CA ASN A 191 -17.18 -2.49 -20.36
C ASN A 191 -18.60 -3.06 -20.51
N GLU A 192 -19.21 -3.47 -19.41
CA GLU A 192 -20.51 -4.16 -19.39
C GLU A 192 -21.70 -3.25 -19.69
N TYR A 193 -21.52 -1.93 -19.60
CA TYR A 193 -22.60 -0.96 -19.79
C TYR A 193 -22.54 -0.25 -21.15
N SER A 194 -23.70 0.18 -21.63
CA SER A 194 -23.85 0.81 -22.94
C SER A 194 -23.33 2.25 -22.99
N THR A 195 -23.24 2.95 -21.86
CA THR A 195 -22.71 4.32 -21.80
C THR A 195 -21.35 4.39 -21.11
N PRO A 196 -20.44 5.28 -21.54
CA PRO A 196 -19.17 5.50 -20.87
C PRO A 196 -19.31 5.87 -19.39
N GLU A 197 -20.30 6.69 -19.04
CA GLU A 197 -20.53 7.16 -17.67
C GLU A 197 -20.94 6.01 -16.74
N GLN A 198 -21.78 5.08 -17.22
CA GLN A 198 -22.18 3.92 -16.44
C GLN A 198 -21.00 2.97 -16.19
N ASN A 199 -20.15 2.74 -17.20
CA ASN A 199 -18.92 1.98 -17.02
C ASN A 199 -17.97 2.67 -16.02
N GLN A 200 -17.86 4.00 -16.08
CA GLN A 200 -17.04 4.77 -15.15
C GLN A 200 -17.56 4.69 -13.70
N ILE A 201 -18.88 4.79 -13.49
CA ILE A 201 -19.51 4.63 -12.18
C ILE A 201 -19.21 3.23 -11.62
N ALA A 202 -19.39 2.18 -12.45
CA ALA A 202 -19.13 0.80 -12.04
C ALA A 202 -17.66 0.58 -11.66
N TYR A 203 -16.73 1.09 -12.46
CA TYR A 203 -15.29 1.07 -12.18
C TYR A 203 -14.97 1.73 -10.83
N LEU A 204 -15.45 2.96 -10.61
CA LEU A 204 -15.18 3.73 -9.38
C LEU A 204 -15.76 3.04 -8.14
N ASN A 205 -16.96 2.48 -8.26
CA ASN A 205 -17.60 1.75 -7.16
C ASN A 205 -16.85 0.46 -6.81
N CYS A 206 -16.40 -0.29 -7.82
CA CYS A 206 -15.55 -1.47 -7.62
C CYS A 206 -14.24 -1.10 -6.90
N GLU A 207 -13.52 -0.10 -7.41
CA GLU A 207 -12.26 0.37 -6.84
C GLU A 207 -12.45 0.81 -5.37
N THR A 208 -13.53 1.53 -5.10
CA THR A 208 -13.88 2.00 -3.75
C THR A 208 -14.11 0.84 -2.79
N ASN A 209 -14.89 -0.16 -3.20
CA ASN A 209 -15.19 -1.32 -2.36
C ASN A 209 -13.92 -2.12 -2.02
N ILE A 210 -13.12 -2.47 -3.04
CA ILE A 210 -11.87 -3.22 -2.84
C ILE A 210 -10.90 -2.42 -1.97
N THR A 211 -10.81 -1.09 -2.16
CA THR A 211 -9.95 -0.21 -1.34
C THR A 211 -10.40 -0.19 0.12
N ARG A 212 -11.70 -0.13 0.40
CA ARG A 212 -12.25 -0.18 1.78
C ARG A 212 -11.94 -1.51 2.45
N THR A 213 -12.06 -2.64 1.74
CA THR A 213 -11.63 -3.95 2.27
C THR A 213 -10.15 -3.95 2.63
N ARG A 214 -9.30 -3.42 1.73
CA ARG A 214 -7.85 -3.37 1.96
C ARG A 214 -7.47 -2.49 3.16
N ILE A 215 -8.18 -1.39 3.39
CA ILE A 215 -7.98 -0.53 4.57
C ILE A 215 -8.12 -1.35 5.86
N LEU A 216 -9.17 -2.16 5.97
CA LEU A 216 -9.41 -3.00 7.15
C LEU A 216 -8.31 -4.06 7.31
N GLU A 217 -7.89 -4.70 6.22
CA GLU A 217 -6.78 -5.66 6.23
C GLU A 217 -5.48 -5.03 6.73
N LEU A 218 -5.12 -3.86 6.19
CA LEU A 218 -3.92 -3.14 6.56
C LEU A 218 -3.94 -2.70 8.03
N GLN A 219 -5.10 -2.24 8.52
CA GLN A 219 -5.28 -1.86 9.92
C GLN A 219 -5.15 -3.06 10.87
N ALA A 220 -5.67 -4.23 10.49
CA ALA A 220 -5.54 -5.46 11.27
C ALA A 220 -4.09 -5.97 11.27
N GLN A 221 -3.41 -5.92 10.13
CA GLN A 221 -2.06 -6.45 9.97
C GLN A 221 -0.99 -5.57 10.60
N LYS A 222 -1.14 -4.23 10.61
CA LYS A 222 -0.05 -3.32 10.99
C LYS A 222 0.56 -3.61 12.35
N ASN A 223 -0.27 -3.90 13.36
CA ASN A 223 0.20 -4.12 14.74
C ASN A 223 0.86 -5.49 14.88
N GLN A 224 0.32 -6.51 14.22
CA GLN A 224 0.89 -7.86 14.22
C GLN A 224 2.27 -7.85 13.55
N ILE A 225 2.33 -7.29 12.34
CA ILE A 225 3.58 -7.20 11.57
C ILE A 225 4.60 -6.32 12.29
N TYR A 226 4.17 -5.24 12.93
CA TYR A 226 5.05 -4.42 13.76
C TYR A 226 5.73 -5.26 14.85
N THR A 227 4.95 -6.02 15.60
CA THR A 227 5.47 -6.89 16.66
C THR A 227 6.45 -7.92 16.09
N GLU A 228 6.07 -8.64 15.04
CA GLU A 228 6.93 -9.66 14.41
C GLU A 228 8.26 -9.07 13.91
N ILE A 229 8.22 -7.93 13.22
CA ILE A 229 9.42 -7.26 12.70
C ILE A 229 10.32 -6.77 13.85
N LYS A 230 9.75 -6.09 14.84
CA LYS A 230 10.54 -5.50 15.93
C LYS A 230 11.10 -6.58 16.86
N GLU A 231 10.39 -7.67 17.08
CA GLU A 231 10.92 -8.82 17.82
C GLU A 231 12.08 -9.48 17.08
N ALA A 232 11.94 -9.73 15.77
CA ALA A 232 13.02 -10.28 14.95
C ALA A 232 14.24 -9.34 14.94
N GLN A 233 14.01 -8.04 14.80
CA GLN A 233 15.06 -7.02 14.88
C GLN A 233 15.74 -7.03 16.26
N LEU A 234 14.97 -7.12 17.35
CA LEU A 234 15.49 -7.19 18.71
C LEU A 234 16.40 -8.41 18.90
N GLN A 235 15.99 -9.59 18.41
CA GLN A 235 16.82 -10.79 18.50
C GLN A 235 18.13 -10.63 17.71
N LYS A 236 18.05 -10.05 16.51
CA LYS A 236 19.23 -9.76 15.69
C LYS A 236 20.20 -8.83 16.41
N VAL A 237 19.75 -7.68 16.92
CA VAL A 237 20.65 -6.73 17.58
C VAL A 237 21.17 -7.24 18.93
N LYS A 238 20.40 -8.08 19.64
CA LYS A 238 20.88 -8.79 20.83
C LYS A 238 22.05 -9.71 20.49
N GLN A 239 21.92 -10.49 19.41
CA GLN A 239 22.98 -11.38 18.97
C GLN A 239 24.21 -10.59 18.51
N GLU A 240 24.03 -9.53 17.71
CA GLU A 240 25.15 -8.67 17.28
C GLU A 240 25.88 -8.00 18.46
N ALA A 241 25.15 -7.59 19.50
CA ALA A 241 25.73 -7.03 20.71
C ALA A 241 26.54 -8.08 21.47
N LYS A 242 26.00 -9.29 21.63
CA LYS A 242 26.70 -10.43 22.24
C LYS A 242 27.99 -10.75 21.50
N ASP A 243 27.93 -10.90 20.18
CA ASP A 243 29.09 -11.20 19.34
C ASP A 243 30.16 -10.10 19.43
N SER A 244 29.72 -8.83 19.50
CA SER A 244 30.63 -7.68 19.66
C SER A 244 31.30 -7.67 21.03
N LEU A 245 30.58 -8.03 22.10
CA LEU A 245 31.17 -8.13 23.44
C LEU A 245 32.12 -9.33 23.56
N GLU A 246 31.81 -10.46 22.94
CA GLU A 246 32.71 -11.61 22.86
C GLU A 246 33.99 -11.27 22.08
N THR A 247 33.85 -10.56 20.95
CA THR A 247 34.99 -10.04 20.18
C THR A 247 35.82 -9.05 21.00
N LEU A 248 35.18 -8.23 21.84
CA LEU A 248 35.87 -7.32 22.74
C LEU A 248 36.68 -8.06 23.79
N HIS A 249 36.07 -9.08 24.43
CA HIS A 249 36.73 -9.90 25.43
C HIS A 249 37.94 -10.64 24.85
N THR A 250 37.76 -11.32 23.72
CA THR A 250 38.87 -11.99 23.02
C THR A 250 39.95 -10.99 22.57
N THR A 251 39.58 -9.78 22.16
CA THR A 251 40.55 -8.72 21.82
C THR A 251 41.35 -8.29 23.05
N TRP A 252 40.71 -8.10 24.20
CA TRP A 252 41.37 -7.82 25.47
C TRP A 252 42.35 -8.95 25.88
N ASP A 253 41.94 -10.20 25.72
CA ASP A 253 42.76 -11.36 26.08
C ASP A 253 44.04 -11.48 25.24
N THR A 254 44.02 -10.99 24.00
CA THR A 254 45.22 -10.97 23.14
C THR A 254 46.26 -9.92 23.50
N ILE A 255 45.95 -8.97 24.39
CA ILE A 255 46.90 -7.92 24.81
C ILE A 255 47.94 -8.54 25.77
N PRO A 256 49.23 -8.16 25.72
CA PRO A 256 50.22 -8.60 26.71
C PRO A 256 49.88 -8.12 28.14
N GLU A 257 50.14 -8.97 29.14
CA GLU A 257 49.77 -8.71 30.55
C GLU A 257 50.28 -7.38 31.13
N PRO A 258 51.54 -6.95 30.91
CA PRO A 258 52.02 -5.66 31.42
C PRO A 258 51.24 -4.46 30.87
N ILE A 259 50.68 -4.58 29.66
CA ILE A 259 49.85 -3.55 29.05
C ILE A 259 48.43 -3.63 29.63
N LYS A 260 47.87 -4.84 29.81
CA LYS A 260 46.57 -5.01 30.47
C LYS A 260 46.55 -4.39 31.86
N ASP A 261 47.58 -4.61 32.68
CA ASP A 261 47.68 -4.04 34.02
C ASP A 261 47.56 -2.51 34.01
N HIS A 262 48.22 -1.86 33.03
CA HIS A 262 48.14 -0.42 32.85
C HIS A 262 46.75 0.05 32.39
N LEU A 263 46.07 -0.74 31.56
CA LEU A 263 44.77 -0.40 30.98
C LEU A 263 43.58 -0.80 31.85
N ASN A 264 43.75 -1.68 32.84
CA ASN A 264 42.66 -2.35 33.56
C ASN A 264 41.65 -1.38 34.18
N SER A 265 42.14 -0.35 34.88
CA SER A 265 41.27 0.69 35.47
C SER A 265 40.48 1.46 34.40
N ASN A 266 41.14 1.84 33.30
CA ASN A 266 40.50 2.54 32.19
C ASN A 266 39.45 1.67 31.49
N PHE A 267 39.73 0.37 31.33
CA PHE A 267 38.80 -0.57 30.71
C PHE A 267 37.56 -0.82 31.58
N LYS A 268 37.75 -0.97 32.90
CA LYS A 268 36.64 -1.10 33.85
C LYS A 268 35.75 0.15 33.87
N ASN A 269 36.36 1.34 33.99
CA ASN A 269 35.63 2.60 34.00
C ASN A 269 34.87 2.82 32.68
N TRP A 270 35.48 2.46 31.55
CA TRP A 270 34.82 2.50 30.25
C TRP A 270 33.60 1.57 30.21
N THR A 271 33.70 0.36 30.76
CA THR A 271 32.59 -0.61 30.78
C THR A 271 31.38 -0.07 31.55
N GLU A 272 31.62 0.51 32.73
CA GLU A 272 30.58 1.15 33.54
C GLU A 272 29.97 2.36 32.82
N SER A 273 30.81 3.22 32.24
CA SER A 273 30.37 4.39 31.46
C SER A 273 29.53 4.00 30.24
N ALA A 274 29.91 2.94 29.52
CA ALA A 274 29.20 2.48 28.34
C ALA A 274 27.80 1.95 28.67
N ASN A 275 27.68 1.20 29.77
CA ASN A 275 26.36 0.74 30.23
C ASN A 275 25.47 1.93 30.62
N ASN A 276 26.00 2.87 31.40
CA ASN A 276 25.26 4.07 31.81
C ASN A 276 24.84 4.92 30.61
N GLU A 277 25.70 5.10 29.61
CA GLU A 277 25.37 5.83 28.37
C GLU A 277 24.22 5.16 27.62
N CYS A 278 24.27 3.84 27.46
CA CYS A 278 23.23 3.10 26.75
C CYS A 278 21.92 2.97 27.54
N ASP A 279 21.97 3.06 28.88
CA ASP A 279 20.80 3.04 29.77
C ASP A 279 20.15 4.43 29.93
N ALA A 280 20.93 5.52 29.82
CA ALA A 280 20.46 6.90 29.94
C ALA A 280 19.77 7.44 28.68
N ALA A 281 19.77 6.69 27.58
CA ALA A 281 19.05 7.06 26.37
C ALA A 281 17.55 7.20 26.66
N LYS A 282 16.92 8.27 26.14
CA LYS A 282 15.48 8.47 26.31
C LYS A 282 14.72 7.22 25.82
N PRO A 283 13.79 6.67 26.61
CA PRO A 283 12.98 5.55 26.17
C PRO A 283 12.19 5.95 24.93
N ALA A 284 12.14 5.02 23.97
CA ALA A 284 11.30 5.16 22.80
C ALA A 284 9.82 4.93 23.17
N ASP A 285 8.91 5.16 22.22
CA ASP A 285 7.47 4.99 22.41
C ASP A 285 7.08 3.56 22.83
N THR A 286 7.93 2.57 22.55
CA THR A 286 7.75 1.17 22.96
C THR A 286 8.98 0.62 23.68
N GLN A 287 8.76 -0.34 24.58
CA GLN A 287 9.84 -1.03 25.29
C GLN A 287 10.74 -1.79 24.32
N VAL A 288 10.17 -2.46 23.32
CA VAL A 288 10.94 -3.21 22.31
C VAL A 288 11.90 -2.28 21.55
N GLN A 289 11.43 -1.08 21.15
CA GLN A 289 12.29 -0.12 20.49
C GLN A 289 13.36 0.46 21.43
N THR A 290 13.04 0.64 22.71
CA THR A 290 14.01 1.03 23.75
C THR A 290 15.13 -0.01 23.87
N ASP A 291 14.78 -1.29 23.92
CA ASP A 291 15.76 -2.38 23.98
C ASP A 291 16.61 -2.44 22.70
N ILE A 292 15.99 -2.30 21.52
CA ILE A 292 16.72 -2.25 20.24
C ILE A 292 17.77 -1.13 20.26
N ASN A 293 17.39 0.07 20.72
CA ASN A 293 18.29 1.21 20.80
C ASN A 293 19.46 0.94 21.75
N ARG A 294 19.17 0.33 22.90
CA ARG A 294 20.18 -0.05 23.90
C ARG A 294 21.20 -1.03 23.35
N TYR A 295 20.77 -2.14 22.74
CA TYR A 295 21.70 -3.13 22.17
C TYR A 295 22.49 -2.58 20.98
N THR A 296 21.88 -1.69 20.19
CA THR A 296 22.57 -0.97 19.11
C THR A 296 23.68 -0.06 19.67
N CYS A 297 23.40 0.65 20.77
CA CYS A 297 24.38 1.47 21.48
C CYS A 297 25.56 0.62 22.00
N ILE A 298 25.28 -0.48 22.70
CA ILE A 298 26.30 -1.41 23.21
C ILE A 298 27.18 -1.92 22.06
N THR A 299 26.57 -2.36 20.97
CA THR A 299 27.29 -2.83 19.77
C THR A 299 28.24 -1.76 19.23
N LYS A 300 27.78 -0.51 19.13
CA LYS A 300 28.59 0.61 18.64
C LYS A 300 29.78 0.89 19.56
N LEU A 301 29.56 0.99 20.86
CA LEU A 301 30.60 1.27 21.84
C LEU A 301 31.61 0.13 21.91
N ALA A 302 31.16 -1.13 21.93
CA ALA A 302 32.02 -2.31 21.91
C ALA A 302 32.91 -2.32 20.65
N LYS A 303 32.35 -2.06 19.46
CA LYS A 303 33.11 -1.98 18.20
C LYS A 303 34.16 -0.86 18.22
N ALA A 304 33.84 0.30 18.82
CA ALA A 304 34.81 1.38 18.98
C ALA A 304 35.95 0.97 19.92
N LYS A 305 35.63 0.32 21.04
CA LYS A 305 36.63 -0.13 22.01
C LYS A 305 37.50 -1.26 21.47
N ILE A 306 36.94 -2.19 20.69
CA ILE A 306 37.72 -3.21 19.97
C ILE A 306 38.80 -2.55 19.11
N LYS A 307 38.46 -1.52 18.34
CA LYS A 307 39.42 -0.82 17.47
C LYS A 307 40.52 -0.12 18.27
N GLU A 308 40.17 0.48 19.40
CA GLU A 308 41.16 1.08 20.32
C GLU A 308 42.10 0.00 20.86
N LEU A 309 41.56 -1.12 21.35
CA LEU A 309 42.33 -2.22 21.94
C LEU A 309 43.22 -2.94 20.92
N GLN A 310 42.80 -3.01 19.65
CA GLN A 310 43.61 -3.56 18.56
C GLN A 310 44.95 -2.83 18.38
N GLY A 311 45.04 -1.55 18.76
CA GLY A 311 46.29 -0.78 18.73
C GLY A 311 47.34 -1.22 19.76
N TYR A 312 46.97 -2.04 20.73
CA TYR A 312 47.86 -2.57 21.77
C TYR A 312 48.25 -4.03 21.52
N LYS A 313 47.79 -4.62 20.41
CA LYS A 313 48.26 -5.94 19.97
C LYS A 313 49.67 -5.79 19.39
N ILE A 314 50.55 -6.74 19.74
CA ILE A 314 51.92 -6.83 19.22
C ILE A 314 51.97 -7.95 18.18
#